data_AF-A0A955T571-F1
#
_entry.id   AF-A0A955T571-F1
#
_cell.length_a   1.000
_cell.length_b   1.000
_cell.length_c   1.000
_cell.angle_alpha   90.00
_cell.angle_beta   90.00
_cell.angle_gamma   90.00
#
_symmetry.space_group_name_H-M   'P 1'
#
loop_
_entity.id
_entity.type
_entity.pdbx_description
1 polymer ?
#
loop_
_entity_poly.entity_id
_entity_poly.type
_entity_poly.pdbx_seq_one_letter_code
_entity_poly.pdbx_strand_id
1 'polypeptide(L)'
;MNLKSWNIEIQSSGLIQIQHVGGLTLRLSHPTITLDQEIPTSHLNPTVERDVVFHFTDPWEKIEWILEFEAIEREGWHRLRSQVIKRSEEAIHPEVISPFRCHDIEAPATFVRILQHGRDMCGHTQLLALEGKIASDGCIGLSDDRGDQALVLGFEDLGTAFTRFDCQSKKGTVTTLEASILSERVPIGPGESMQLPPLLIGVDPSLSKLLSEYAELVADQMGSRSGPIQTGWCSWYHYYGTETE
;
A
#
# COMPACT_ATOMS: atom_id res chain seq x y z
N MET A 1 -18.99 7.59 -8.15
CA MET A 1 -19.51 6.20 -8.17
C MET A 1 -19.59 5.72 -6.72
N ASN A 2 -20.63 4.96 -6.33
CA ASN A 2 -20.85 4.57 -4.92
C ASN A 2 -20.50 3.08 -4.76
N LEU A 3 -19.31 2.79 -4.23
CA LEU A 3 -18.99 1.48 -3.67
C LEU A 3 -19.66 1.40 -2.31
N LYS A 4 -20.09 0.22 -1.84
CA LYS A 4 -20.98 0.06 -0.66
C LYS A 4 -20.62 0.90 0.58
N SER A 5 -19.37 1.34 0.72
CA SER A 5 -18.93 2.27 1.76
C SER A 5 -18.00 3.41 1.29
N TRP A 6 -17.77 3.63 -0.02
CA TRP A 6 -16.91 4.73 -0.52
C TRP A 6 -17.51 5.48 -1.71
N ASN A 7 -17.36 6.80 -1.67
CA ASN A 7 -17.63 7.72 -2.76
C ASN A 7 -16.32 8.13 -3.42
N ILE A 8 -16.25 7.99 -4.74
CA ILE A 8 -15.06 8.37 -5.51
C ILE A 8 -15.40 9.50 -6.48
N GLU A 9 -14.59 10.56 -6.43
CA GLU A 9 -14.69 11.78 -7.24
C GLU A 9 -13.32 12.16 -7.80
N ILE A 10 -13.27 12.51 -9.10
CA ILE A 10 -12.07 13.08 -9.72
C ILE A 10 -12.21 14.60 -9.67
N GLN A 11 -11.28 15.27 -9.01
CA GLN A 11 -11.23 16.73 -8.95
C GLN A 11 -10.71 17.31 -10.27
N SER A 12 -11.04 18.57 -10.55
CA SER A 12 -10.52 19.30 -11.73
C SER A 12 -9.00 19.43 -11.76
N SER A 13 -8.33 19.22 -10.62
CA SER A 13 -6.87 19.16 -10.47
C SER A 13 -6.25 17.83 -10.92
N GLY A 14 -7.06 16.82 -11.27
CA GLY A 14 -6.61 15.45 -11.54
C GLY A 14 -6.43 14.58 -10.29
N LEU A 15 -6.59 15.14 -9.09
CA LEU A 15 -6.58 14.36 -7.84
C LEU A 15 -7.83 13.48 -7.75
N ILE A 16 -7.64 12.25 -7.29
CA ILE A 16 -8.74 11.33 -7.02
C ILE A 16 -9.08 11.41 -5.54
N GLN A 17 -10.27 11.92 -5.22
CA GLN A 17 -10.78 11.93 -3.87
C GLN A 17 -11.62 10.68 -3.63
N ILE A 18 -11.25 9.91 -2.61
CA ILE A 18 -11.99 8.73 -2.16
C ILE A 18 -12.47 8.99 -0.73
N GLN A 19 -13.78 9.01 -0.52
CA GLN A 19 -14.40 9.32 0.76
C GLN A 19 -15.17 8.10 1.29
N HIS A 20 -14.80 7.62 2.48
CA HIS A 20 -15.49 6.56 3.18
C HIS A 20 -16.79 7.08 3.83
N VAL A 21 -17.81 6.22 3.96
CA VAL A 21 -19.07 6.53 4.66
C VAL A 21 -18.83 6.90 6.13
N GLY A 22 -17.77 6.37 6.73
CA GLY A 22 -17.28 6.79 8.05
C GLY A 22 -16.57 8.14 8.08
N GLY A 23 -16.65 8.95 7.03
CA GLY A 23 -16.15 10.33 6.96
C GLY A 23 -14.65 10.48 6.65
N LEU A 24 -13.88 9.40 6.60
CA LEU A 24 -12.47 9.41 6.18
C LEU A 24 -12.37 9.81 4.70
N THR A 25 -11.53 10.79 4.38
CA THR A 25 -11.28 11.24 3.01
C THR A 25 -9.79 11.07 2.68
N LEU A 26 -9.54 10.32 1.61
CA LEU A 26 -8.23 10.10 1.02
C LEU A 26 -8.14 10.89 -0.28
N ARG A 27 -7.10 11.71 -0.45
CA ARG A 27 -6.82 12.42 -1.71
C ARG A 27 -5.61 11.78 -2.37
N LEU A 28 -5.87 10.92 -3.34
CA LEU A 28 -4.84 10.21 -4.07
C LEU A 28 -4.22 11.11 -5.13
N SER A 29 -2.90 11.12 -5.17
CA SER A 29 -2.12 11.62 -6.30
C SER A 29 -1.87 10.51 -7.30
N HIS A 30 -1.33 10.90 -8.46
CA HIS A 30 -1.00 9.97 -9.54
C HIS A 30 0.02 8.91 -9.08
N PRO A 31 -0.09 7.66 -9.58
CA PRO A 31 0.92 6.64 -9.30
C PRO A 31 2.28 7.07 -9.87
N THR A 32 3.36 6.63 -9.23
CA THR A 32 4.73 7.00 -9.60
C THR A 32 5.62 5.78 -9.80
N ILE A 33 6.50 5.82 -10.81
CA ILE A 33 7.63 4.90 -10.96
C ILE A 33 8.91 5.70 -10.85
N THR A 34 9.85 5.21 -10.03
CA THR A 34 11.21 5.70 -10.00
C THR A 34 12.08 4.81 -10.87
N LEU A 35 12.67 5.38 -11.92
CA LEU A 35 13.70 4.74 -12.76
C LEU A 35 15.10 5.20 -12.31
N ASP A 36 16.16 4.70 -12.95
CA ASP A 36 17.55 5.21 -12.80
C ASP A 36 17.69 6.74 -13.07
N GLN A 37 16.64 7.36 -13.61
CA GLN A 37 16.43 8.82 -13.68
C GLN A 37 15.01 9.14 -13.18
N GLU A 38 14.83 10.16 -12.33
CA GLU A 38 13.50 10.57 -11.86
C GLU A 38 12.64 11.07 -13.04
N ILE A 39 11.51 10.40 -13.30
CA ILE A 39 10.48 10.88 -14.21
C ILE A 39 9.24 11.22 -13.39
N PRO A 40 8.91 12.51 -13.19
CA PRO A 40 7.66 12.90 -12.57
C PRO A 40 6.48 12.53 -13.48
N THR A 41 5.57 11.66 -13.02
CA THR A 41 4.36 11.26 -13.75
C THR A 41 3.26 12.34 -13.72
N SER A 42 3.61 13.63 -13.70
CA SER A 42 2.67 14.76 -13.53
C SER A 42 1.71 15.01 -14.70
N HIS A 43 1.69 14.13 -15.72
CA HIS A 43 0.92 14.29 -16.96
C HIS A 43 -0.14 13.21 -17.19
N LEU A 44 -0.41 12.40 -16.18
CA LEU A 44 -1.36 11.30 -16.22
C LEU A 44 -2.81 11.83 -16.22
N ASN A 45 -3.67 11.35 -17.14
CA ASN A 45 -5.08 11.74 -17.23
C ASN A 45 -5.99 10.56 -16.83
N PRO A 46 -6.74 10.62 -15.71
CA PRO A 46 -7.60 9.53 -15.28
C PRO A 46 -8.89 9.43 -16.11
N THR A 47 -9.28 8.21 -16.49
CA THR A 47 -10.62 7.86 -17.01
C THR A 47 -11.26 6.75 -16.19
N VAL A 48 -12.59 6.77 -15.99
CA VAL A 48 -13.33 5.84 -15.10
C VAL A 48 -14.25 4.90 -15.90
N GLU A 49 -14.17 3.59 -15.64
CA GLU A 49 -15.12 2.56 -16.14
C GLU A 49 -15.96 1.91 -15.01
N ARG A 50 -16.67 0.79 -15.25
CA ARG A 50 -17.46 0.08 -14.22
C ARG A 50 -16.53 -0.70 -13.30
N ASP A 51 -16.80 -0.72 -11.98
CA ASP A 51 -15.77 -0.79 -10.94
C ASP A 51 -14.76 0.36 -11.11
N VAL A 52 -14.22 0.94 -10.03
CA VAL A 52 -13.50 2.21 -10.20
C VAL A 52 -12.10 1.94 -10.73
N VAL A 53 -12.02 1.77 -12.05
CA VAL A 53 -10.81 1.57 -12.83
C VAL A 53 -10.31 2.94 -13.29
N PHE A 54 -9.05 3.24 -13.01
CA PHE A 54 -8.37 4.43 -13.50
C PHE A 54 -7.29 4.02 -14.48
N HIS A 55 -7.40 4.53 -15.70
CA HIS A 55 -6.31 4.46 -16.66
C HIS A 55 -5.47 5.72 -16.55
N PHE A 56 -4.17 5.56 -16.51
CA PHE A 56 -3.25 6.66 -16.64
C PHE A 56 -2.24 6.36 -17.74
N THR A 57 -1.95 7.34 -18.59
CA THR A 57 -0.96 7.18 -19.65
C THR A 57 0.09 8.26 -19.54
N ASP A 58 1.35 7.85 -19.41
CA ASP A 58 2.49 8.77 -19.53
C ASP A 58 2.78 8.98 -21.02
N PRO A 59 2.58 10.20 -21.56
CA PRO A 59 2.78 10.46 -22.97
C PRO A 59 4.25 10.38 -23.41
N TRP A 60 5.21 10.44 -22.48
CA TRP A 60 6.65 10.48 -22.78
C TRP A 60 7.22 9.07 -22.85
N GLU A 61 7.10 8.33 -21.76
CA GLU A 61 7.58 6.95 -21.67
C GLU A 61 6.63 5.93 -22.29
N LYS A 62 5.43 6.35 -22.70
CA LYS A 62 4.35 5.46 -23.15
C LYS A 62 4.11 4.34 -22.15
N ILE A 63 4.01 4.70 -20.87
CA ILE A 63 3.63 3.77 -19.81
C ILE A 63 2.14 3.92 -19.59
N GLU A 64 1.44 2.80 -19.60
CA GLU A 64 0.03 2.75 -19.20
C GLU A 64 -0.07 2.12 -17.82
N TRP A 65 -0.83 2.76 -16.95
CA TRP A 65 -1.19 2.26 -15.64
C TRP A 65 -2.67 1.98 -15.59
N ILE A 66 -3.01 0.86 -14.97
CA ILE A 66 -4.39 0.48 -14.68
C ILE A 66 -4.47 0.29 -13.17
N LEU A 67 -5.26 1.13 -12.51
CA LEU A 67 -5.57 1.00 -11.09
C LEU A 67 -7.04 0.59 -10.95
N GLU A 68 -7.31 -0.54 -10.33
CA GLU A 68 -8.68 -1.03 -10.13
C GLU A 68 -9.01 -1.02 -8.64
N PHE A 69 -10.02 -0.25 -8.25
CA PHE A 69 -10.47 -0.18 -6.88
C PHE A 69 -11.76 -1.00 -6.70
N GLU A 70 -11.67 -2.09 -5.94
CA GLU A 70 -12.77 -3.00 -5.68
C GLU A 70 -13.08 -3.11 -4.18
N ALA A 71 -14.37 -3.17 -3.84
CA ALA A 71 -14.79 -3.57 -2.51
C ALA A 71 -14.68 -5.10 -2.40
N ILE A 72 -14.15 -5.60 -1.28
CA ILE A 72 -14.07 -7.04 -1.05
C ILE A 72 -15.19 -7.50 -0.12
N GLU A 73 -15.36 -8.82 0.05
CA GLU A 73 -16.45 -9.38 0.87
C GLU A 73 -16.37 -8.97 2.35
N ARG A 74 -15.19 -8.58 2.82
CA ARG A 74 -14.94 -8.16 4.19
C ARG A 74 -15.33 -6.69 4.37
N GLU A 75 -16.23 -6.42 5.30
CA GLU A 75 -16.74 -5.07 5.57
C GLU A 75 -15.61 -4.09 5.94
N GLY A 76 -15.66 -2.87 5.40
CA GLY A 76 -14.64 -1.84 5.65
C GLY A 76 -13.36 -2.02 4.83
N TRP A 77 -13.20 -3.12 4.08
CA TRP A 77 -12.01 -3.40 3.28
C TRP A 77 -12.21 -3.18 1.79
N HIS A 78 -11.19 -2.61 1.16
CA HIS A 78 -11.09 -2.39 -0.27
C HIS A 78 -9.75 -2.89 -0.76
N ARG A 79 -9.72 -3.35 -2.00
CA ARG A 79 -8.51 -3.80 -2.69
C ARG A 79 -8.24 -2.86 -3.85
N LEU A 80 -7.02 -2.36 -3.91
CA LEU A 80 -6.46 -1.64 -5.03
C LEU A 80 -5.56 -2.61 -5.79
N ARG A 81 -6.00 -3.04 -6.98
CA ARG A 81 -5.16 -3.76 -7.94
C ARG A 81 -4.44 -2.76 -8.81
N SER A 82 -3.23 -3.11 -9.24
CA SER A 82 -2.41 -2.21 -10.03
C SER A 82 -1.59 -2.98 -11.05
N GLN A 83 -1.65 -2.51 -12.29
CA GLN A 83 -0.88 -3.04 -13.40
C GLN A 83 -0.11 -1.91 -14.07
N VAL A 84 1.14 -2.19 -14.41
CA VAL A 84 1.99 -1.33 -15.24
C VAL A 84 2.19 -2.02 -16.58
N ILE A 85 1.93 -1.32 -17.69
CA ILE A 85 2.10 -1.84 -19.04
C ILE A 85 3.05 -0.92 -19.80
N LYS A 86 4.08 -1.49 -20.41
CA LYS A 86 5.02 -0.73 -21.24
C LYS A 86 4.55 -0.73 -22.69
N ARG A 87 4.28 0.45 -23.26
CA ARG A 87 3.80 0.61 -24.65
C ARG A 87 4.85 1.15 -25.62
N SER A 88 6.04 1.55 -25.15
CA SER A 88 7.16 1.91 -26.05
C SER A 88 8.01 0.70 -26.44
N GLU A 89 8.93 0.90 -27.38
CA GLU A 89 9.83 -0.13 -27.92
C GLU A 89 11.06 -0.41 -27.02
N GLU A 90 11.24 0.36 -25.95
CA GLU A 90 12.35 0.21 -25.02
C GLU A 90 11.85 -0.39 -23.70
N ALA A 91 12.66 -1.22 -23.05
CA ALA A 91 12.34 -1.75 -21.73
C ALA A 91 12.56 -0.68 -20.65
N ILE A 92 11.83 -0.77 -19.54
CA ILE A 92 12.10 0.02 -18.34
C ILE A 92 12.55 -0.87 -17.19
N HIS A 93 13.36 -0.32 -16.30
CA HIS A 93 13.91 -1.00 -15.13
C HIS A 93 13.50 -0.23 -13.86
N PRO A 94 12.26 -0.37 -13.39
CA PRO A 94 11.78 0.33 -12.22
C PRO A 94 12.57 -0.09 -10.97
N GLU A 95 13.01 0.88 -10.18
CA GLU A 95 13.59 0.62 -8.85
C GLU A 95 12.48 0.58 -7.79
N VAL A 96 11.57 1.54 -7.85
CA VAL A 96 10.43 1.67 -6.95
C VAL A 96 9.17 1.94 -7.76
N ILE A 97 8.09 1.25 -7.41
CA ILE A 97 6.76 1.45 -8.01
C ILE A 97 5.79 1.79 -6.88
N SER A 98 5.16 2.96 -6.94
CA SER A 98 4.21 3.42 -5.93
C SER A 98 2.80 3.49 -6.51
N PRO A 99 1.99 2.42 -6.36
CA PRO A 99 0.61 2.41 -6.85
C PRO A 99 -0.33 3.32 -6.03
N PHE A 100 0.09 3.71 -4.83
CA PHE A 100 -0.73 4.51 -3.92
C PHE A 100 0.09 5.61 -3.27
N ARG A 101 -0.36 6.85 -3.42
CA ARG A 101 0.13 7.99 -2.64
C ARG A 101 -1.06 8.89 -2.31
N CYS A 102 -1.24 9.18 -1.04
CA CYS A 102 -2.27 10.07 -0.53
C CYS A 102 -1.65 11.30 0.12
N HIS A 103 -2.28 12.45 -0.08
CA HIS A 103 -1.93 13.70 0.59
C HIS A 103 -3.07 14.16 1.51
N ASP A 104 -2.70 14.80 2.62
CA ASP A 104 -3.62 15.46 3.54
C ASP A 104 -4.84 14.58 3.90
N ILE A 105 -4.58 13.45 4.57
CA ILE A 105 -5.66 12.54 5.00
C ILE A 105 -6.55 13.29 6.00
N GLU A 106 -7.82 13.43 5.64
CA GLU A 106 -8.83 14.05 6.48
C GLU A 106 -9.69 12.98 7.13
N ALA A 107 -9.68 12.95 8.44
CA ALA A 107 -10.41 11.98 9.25
C ALA A 107 -11.28 12.72 10.28
N PRO A 108 -12.50 12.25 10.57
CA PRO A 108 -13.34 12.77 11.65
C PRO A 108 -12.61 12.86 12.99
N ALA A 109 -11.76 11.88 13.28
CA ALA A 109 -10.88 11.88 14.43
C ALA A 109 -9.42 12.04 13.97
N THR A 110 -8.66 12.87 14.68
CA THR A 110 -7.22 13.04 14.41
C THR A 110 -6.49 11.75 14.76
N PHE A 111 -5.79 11.17 13.79
CA PHE A 111 -4.87 10.08 14.07
C PHE A 111 -3.72 10.60 14.93
N VAL A 112 -3.43 9.90 16.03
CA VAL A 112 -2.34 10.25 16.95
C VAL A 112 -1.37 9.11 17.17
N ARG A 113 -1.71 7.91 16.68
CA ARG A 113 -0.90 6.70 16.80
C ARG A 113 -0.70 6.04 15.45
N ILE A 114 0.45 5.38 15.31
CA ILE A 114 0.85 4.64 14.13
C ILE A 114 1.45 3.30 14.52
N LEU A 115 0.95 2.21 13.93
CA LEU A 115 1.62 0.92 13.94
C LEU A 115 2.70 0.96 12.87
N GLN A 116 3.94 0.76 13.32
CA GLN A 116 5.09 0.53 12.47
C GLN A 116 5.48 -0.95 12.54
N HIS A 117 5.79 -1.52 11.39
CA HIS A 117 6.43 -2.82 11.23
C HIS A 117 7.85 -2.60 10.69
N GLY A 118 8.84 -3.19 11.36
CA GLY A 118 10.25 -2.96 11.08
C GLY A 118 10.71 -3.58 9.75
N ARG A 119 11.78 -3.00 9.19
CA ARG A 119 12.36 -3.42 7.90
C ARG A 119 13.05 -4.77 7.92
N ASP A 120 13.65 -5.10 9.06
CA ASP A 120 14.46 -6.29 9.23
C ASP A 120 14.14 -6.96 10.56
N MET A 121 14.77 -8.10 10.79
CA MET A 121 14.63 -8.88 12.02
C MET A 121 15.10 -8.12 13.28
N CYS A 122 15.78 -7.00 13.13
CA CYS A 122 16.23 -6.11 14.21
C CYS A 122 15.31 -4.90 14.40
N GLY A 123 14.44 -4.64 13.44
CA GLY A 123 13.43 -3.59 13.49
C GLY A 123 12.32 -3.90 14.49
N HIS A 124 11.70 -2.86 15.02
CA HIS A 124 10.62 -2.99 15.98
C HIS A 124 9.26 -2.99 15.29
N THR A 125 8.39 -3.91 15.70
CA THR A 125 6.94 -3.80 15.48
C THR A 125 6.32 -3.15 16.69
N GLN A 126 5.80 -1.94 16.54
CA GLN A 126 5.40 -1.12 17.68
C GLN A 126 4.35 -0.08 17.31
N LEU A 127 3.59 0.33 18.32
CA LEU A 127 2.66 1.45 18.25
C LEU A 127 3.37 2.71 18.75
N LEU A 128 3.48 3.72 17.90
CA LEU A 128 4.17 4.98 18.17
C LEU A 128 3.20 6.16 18.13
N ALA A 129 3.64 7.30 18.67
CA ALA A 129 3.00 8.58 18.38
C ALA A 129 3.19 8.92 16.89
N LEU A 130 2.13 9.45 16.26
CA LEU A 130 2.16 9.86 14.86
C LEU A 130 2.87 11.21 14.70
N GLU A 131 4.20 11.20 14.65
CA GLU A 131 5.00 12.42 14.47
C GLU A 131 6.18 12.21 13.51
N GLY A 132 6.37 13.15 12.58
CA GLY A 132 7.54 13.18 11.72
C GLY A 132 7.43 12.22 10.54
N LYS A 133 8.54 11.57 10.20
CA LYS A 133 8.64 10.61 9.09
C LYS A 133 8.78 9.21 9.65
N ILE A 134 7.90 8.31 9.23
CA ILE A 134 7.85 6.92 9.70
C ILE A 134 7.76 6.02 8.49
N ALA A 135 8.57 4.96 8.50
CA ALA A 135 8.59 3.94 7.47
C ALA A 135 8.16 2.60 8.07
N SER A 136 7.34 1.87 7.34
CA SER A 136 6.78 0.58 7.76
C SER A 136 6.85 -0.42 6.60
N ASP A 137 7.14 -1.68 6.86
CA ASP A 137 7.22 -2.71 5.81
C ASP A 137 6.07 -3.72 5.93
N GLY A 138 5.54 -4.18 4.80
CA GLY A 138 4.41 -5.11 4.74
C GLY A 138 3.03 -4.47 5.02
N CYS A 139 2.87 -3.77 6.14
CA CYS A 139 1.67 -3.00 6.47
C CYS A 139 1.94 -1.78 7.35
N ILE A 140 0.97 -0.89 7.44
CA ILE A 140 0.97 0.29 8.30
C ILE A 140 -0.44 0.49 8.87
N GLY A 141 -0.52 0.91 10.14
CA GLY A 141 -1.79 1.18 10.80
C GLY A 141 -1.82 2.58 11.41
N LEU A 142 -2.95 3.28 11.33
CA LEU A 142 -3.17 4.58 11.96
C LEU A 142 -4.39 4.46 12.87
N SER A 143 -4.35 5.14 14.03
CA SER A 143 -5.51 5.21 14.93
C SER A 143 -5.53 6.52 15.71
N ASP A 144 -6.73 6.93 16.09
CA ASP A 144 -6.92 8.01 17.07
C ASP A 144 -6.57 7.52 18.49
N ASP A 145 -6.74 8.37 19.51
CA ASP A 145 -6.51 8.03 20.91
C ASP A 145 -7.71 7.33 21.56
N ARG A 146 -8.91 7.48 20.99
CA ARG A 146 -10.19 7.01 21.55
C ARG A 146 -10.59 5.60 21.11
N GLY A 147 -10.05 5.13 20.00
CA GLY A 147 -10.50 3.91 19.32
C GLY A 147 -11.80 4.11 18.54
N ASP A 148 -12.07 5.32 18.06
CA ASP A 148 -13.27 5.63 17.26
C ASP A 148 -12.97 5.51 15.75
N GLN A 149 -11.69 5.60 15.38
CA GLN A 149 -11.26 5.51 13.99
C GLN A 149 -9.85 4.92 13.85
N ALA A 150 -9.73 3.98 12.93
CA ALA A 150 -8.49 3.40 12.47
C ALA A 150 -8.47 3.20 10.96
N LEU A 151 -7.27 3.14 10.42
CA LEU A 151 -6.96 2.90 9.02
C LEU A 151 -5.79 1.91 8.95
N VAL A 152 -5.91 0.84 8.18
CA VAL A 152 -4.81 -0.09 7.90
C VAL A 152 -4.59 -0.15 6.39
N LEU A 153 -3.34 -0.03 5.99
CA LEU A 153 -2.90 -0.33 4.62
C LEU A 153 -1.89 -1.47 4.68
N GLY A 154 -2.00 -2.42 3.76
CA GLY A 154 -1.07 -3.54 3.69
C GLY A 154 -1.18 -4.29 2.38
N PHE A 155 -0.09 -4.86 1.90
CA PHE A 155 -0.10 -5.63 0.65
C PHE A 155 -0.57 -7.07 0.91
N GLU A 156 -1.47 -7.56 0.07
CA GLU A 156 -2.11 -8.87 0.23
C GLU A 156 -1.14 -10.03 -0.03
N ASP A 157 -0.16 -9.82 -0.93
CA ASP A 157 0.91 -10.77 -1.24
C ASP A 157 2.27 -10.20 -0.82
N LEU A 158 2.86 -10.81 0.21
CA LEU A 158 4.17 -10.44 0.74
C LEU A 158 5.28 -11.38 0.24
N GLY A 159 4.96 -12.35 -0.60
CA GLY A 159 5.90 -13.33 -1.14
C GLY A 159 6.54 -12.92 -2.46
N THR A 160 5.91 -12.01 -3.21
CA THR A 160 6.32 -11.66 -4.58
C THR A 160 7.20 -10.42 -4.69
N ALA A 161 7.19 -9.54 -3.69
CA ALA A 161 8.01 -8.32 -3.70
C ALA A 161 8.21 -7.75 -2.30
N PHE A 162 9.27 -6.95 -2.14
CA PHE A 162 9.46 -6.14 -0.95
C PHE A 162 8.56 -4.90 -0.98
N THR A 163 7.82 -4.68 0.09
CA THR A 163 6.82 -3.63 0.17
C THR A 163 7.08 -2.68 1.32
N ARG A 164 6.82 -1.40 1.08
CA ARG A 164 7.16 -0.33 2.00
C ARG A 164 6.05 0.71 2.03
N PHE A 165 5.85 1.28 3.20
CA PHE A 165 5.00 2.42 3.46
C PHE A 165 5.82 3.55 4.03
N ASP A 166 5.72 4.74 3.45
CA ASP A 166 6.31 5.95 4.00
C ASP A 166 5.18 6.91 4.40
N CYS A 167 5.15 7.26 5.68
CA CYS A 167 4.17 8.15 6.28
C CYS A 167 4.87 9.41 6.79
N GLN A 168 4.36 10.57 6.41
CA GLN A 168 4.76 11.85 6.95
C GLN A 168 3.58 12.50 7.67
N SER A 169 3.81 12.93 8.90
CA SER A 169 2.83 13.67 9.68
C SER A 169 3.39 14.98 10.23
N LYS A 170 2.49 15.94 10.43
CA LYS A 170 2.79 17.22 11.07
C LYS A 170 1.63 17.60 11.99
N LYS A 171 1.91 17.77 13.28
CA LYS A 171 0.92 18.12 14.31
C LYS A 171 -0.31 17.18 14.34
N GLY A 172 -0.08 15.87 14.18
CA GLY A 172 -1.13 14.85 14.19
C GLY A 172 -1.91 14.70 12.87
N THR A 173 -1.64 15.52 11.86
CA THR A 173 -2.20 15.34 10.52
C THR A 173 -1.23 14.56 9.64
N VAL A 174 -1.70 13.51 8.96
CA VAL A 174 -0.93 12.81 7.94
C VAL A 174 -0.90 13.68 6.68
N THR A 175 0.26 14.22 6.35
CA THR A 175 0.47 15.06 5.17
C THR A 175 0.72 14.21 3.93
N THR A 176 1.39 13.07 4.09
CA THR A 176 1.67 12.13 3.01
C THR A 176 1.62 10.70 3.55
N LEU A 177 0.98 9.81 2.81
CA LEU A 177 1.05 8.36 3.01
C LEU A 177 1.25 7.69 1.66
N GLU A 178 2.34 6.96 1.51
CA GLU A 178 2.70 6.29 0.27
C GLU A 178 2.87 4.79 0.52
N ALA A 179 2.40 3.98 -0.43
CA ALA A 179 2.68 2.55 -0.50
C ALA A 179 3.49 2.28 -1.76
N SER A 180 4.62 1.60 -1.59
CA SER A 180 5.62 1.37 -2.61
C SER A 180 6.07 -0.09 -2.63
N ILE A 181 6.48 -0.53 -3.81
CA ILE A 181 7.07 -1.84 -4.06
C ILE A 181 8.49 -1.60 -4.58
N LEU A 182 9.46 -2.28 -3.98
CA LEU A 182 10.83 -2.33 -4.48
C LEU A 182 10.87 -3.41 -5.56
N SER A 183 10.91 -3.01 -6.83
CA SER A 183 10.85 -3.93 -7.97
C SER A 183 12.20 -4.53 -8.35
N GLU A 184 13.27 -4.21 -7.61
CA GLU A 184 14.61 -4.73 -7.80
C GLU A 184 15.13 -4.62 -9.25
N ARG A 185 14.69 -3.58 -9.98
CA ARG A 185 15.05 -3.33 -11.39
C ARG A 185 14.65 -4.45 -12.35
N VAL A 186 13.67 -5.28 -11.97
CA VAL A 186 13.06 -6.27 -12.86
C VAL A 186 12.51 -5.56 -14.09
N PRO A 187 12.98 -5.92 -15.32
CA PRO A 187 12.58 -5.22 -16.53
C PRO A 187 11.10 -5.41 -16.84
N ILE A 188 10.48 -4.38 -17.41
CA ILE A 188 9.21 -4.45 -18.11
C ILE A 188 9.50 -4.17 -19.59
N GLY A 189 9.47 -5.22 -20.41
CA GLY A 189 9.77 -5.14 -21.83
C GLY A 189 8.64 -4.53 -22.66
N PRO A 190 8.90 -4.23 -23.95
CA PRO A 190 7.91 -3.68 -24.87
C PRO A 190 6.65 -4.56 -24.99
N GLY A 191 5.49 -3.98 -24.70
CA GLY A 191 4.20 -4.68 -24.71
C GLY A 191 3.96 -5.60 -23.49
N GLU A 192 4.96 -5.77 -22.62
CA GLU A 192 4.81 -6.54 -21.39
C GLU A 192 4.07 -5.75 -20.32
N SER A 193 3.55 -6.48 -19.35
CA SER A 193 2.90 -5.92 -18.18
C SER A 193 3.41 -6.55 -16.90
N MET A 194 3.57 -5.73 -15.87
CA MET A 194 3.85 -6.16 -14.51
C MET A 194 2.59 -5.98 -13.67
N GLN A 195 2.13 -7.09 -13.08
CA GLN A 195 1.08 -7.05 -12.07
C GLN A 195 1.70 -6.84 -10.71
N LEU A 196 1.20 -5.86 -9.96
CA LEU A 196 1.69 -5.54 -8.63
C LEU A 196 0.86 -6.30 -7.57
N PRO A 197 1.45 -6.63 -6.41
CA PRO A 197 0.69 -7.14 -5.28
C PRO A 197 -0.47 -6.20 -4.94
N PRO A 198 -1.69 -6.72 -4.74
CA PRO A 198 -2.82 -5.87 -4.39
C PRO A 198 -2.60 -5.17 -3.06
N LEU A 199 -2.96 -3.89 -2.99
CA LEU A 199 -2.96 -3.12 -1.76
C LEU A 199 -4.34 -3.19 -1.11
N LEU A 200 -4.39 -3.66 0.12
CA LEU A 200 -5.60 -3.66 0.95
C LEU A 200 -5.67 -2.36 1.76
N ILE A 201 -6.86 -1.78 1.82
CA ILE A 201 -7.17 -0.56 2.57
C ILE A 201 -8.39 -0.86 3.45
N GLY A 202 -8.17 -0.93 4.76
CA GLY A 202 -9.18 -1.23 5.76
C GLY A 202 -9.49 -0.01 6.64
N VAL A 203 -10.78 0.26 6.85
CA VAL A 203 -11.25 1.34 7.73
C VAL A 203 -12.30 0.80 8.70
N ASP A 204 -12.05 1.00 9.99
CA ASP A 204 -12.89 0.54 11.10
C ASP A 204 -12.53 1.35 12.36
N PRO A 205 -13.39 1.47 13.38
CA PRO A 205 -13.00 2.05 14.66
C PRO A 205 -11.82 1.34 15.36
N SER A 206 -11.69 0.01 15.19
CA SER A 206 -10.73 -0.81 15.92
C SER A 206 -9.50 -1.18 15.09
N LEU A 207 -8.35 -0.60 15.44
CA LEU A 207 -7.06 -0.97 14.82
C LEU A 207 -6.73 -2.45 15.02
N SER A 208 -6.97 -3.02 16.21
CA SER A 208 -6.68 -4.44 16.47
C SER A 208 -7.55 -5.37 15.64
N LYS A 209 -8.82 -5.01 15.41
CA LYS A 209 -9.70 -5.77 14.51
C LYS A 209 -9.15 -5.74 13.09
N LEU A 210 -8.84 -4.55 12.56
CA LEU A 210 -8.27 -4.42 11.22
C LEU A 210 -6.97 -5.23 11.06
N LEU A 211 -6.07 -5.19 12.03
CA LEU A 211 -4.82 -5.94 11.95
C LEU A 211 -5.03 -7.46 11.96
N SER A 212 -6.00 -7.93 12.75
CA SER A 212 -6.37 -9.35 12.78
C SER A 212 -6.97 -9.78 11.45
N GLU A 213 -7.87 -8.96 10.90
CA GLU A 213 -8.50 -9.21 9.61
C GLU A 213 -7.50 -9.15 8.45
N TYR A 214 -6.56 -8.21 8.49
CA TYR A 214 -5.46 -8.13 7.54
C TYR A 214 -4.60 -9.39 7.56
N ALA A 215 -4.24 -9.86 8.76
CA ALA A 215 -3.45 -11.08 8.92
C ALA A 215 -4.18 -12.31 8.34
N GLU A 216 -5.50 -12.40 8.50
CA GLU A 216 -6.32 -13.44 7.87
C GLU A 216 -6.34 -13.32 6.33
N LEU A 217 -6.55 -12.12 5.79
CA LEU A 217 -6.55 -11.88 4.34
C LEU A 217 -5.21 -12.28 3.70
N VAL A 218 -4.10 -11.88 4.32
CA VAL A 218 -2.75 -12.26 3.88
C VAL A 218 -2.52 -13.76 4.04
N ALA A 219 -2.96 -14.37 5.15
CA ALA A 219 -2.82 -15.80 5.36
C ALA A 219 -3.58 -16.62 4.31
N ASP A 220 -4.81 -16.21 3.97
CA ASP A 220 -5.62 -16.84 2.92
C ASP A 220 -4.94 -16.70 1.55
N GLN A 221 -4.48 -15.50 1.20
CA GLN A 221 -3.79 -15.23 -0.07
C GLN A 221 -2.48 -16.02 -0.20
N MET A 222 -1.67 -16.07 0.85
CA MET A 222 -0.37 -16.73 0.85
C MET A 222 -0.47 -18.24 1.06
N GLY A 223 -1.69 -18.81 1.17
CA GLY A 223 -1.89 -20.23 1.38
C GLY A 223 -1.27 -20.73 2.68
N SER A 224 -1.37 -19.91 3.75
CA SER A 224 -0.81 -20.21 5.06
C SER A 224 -1.28 -21.57 5.55
N ARG A 225 -0.33 -22.40 5.97
CA ARG A 225 -0.63 -23.72 6.53
C ARG A 225 -0.92 -23.57 8.01
N SER A 226 -2.15 -23.83 8.41
CA SER A 226 -2.50 -23.94 9.82
C SER A 226 -2.14 -25.34 10.35
N GLY A 227 -1.50 -25.37 11.52
CA GLY A 227 -1.07 -26.59 12.19
C GLY A 227 -0.52 -26.29 13.58
N PRO A 228 -0.32 -27.30 14.43
CA PRO A 228 0.28 -27.09 15.74
C PRO A 228 1.69 -26.49 15.58
N ILE A 229 1.93 -25.38 16.27
CA ILE A 229 3.24 -24.73 16.32
C ILE A 229 4.25 -25.77 16.81
N GLN A 230 5.20 -26.12 15.95
CA GLN A 230 6.27 -27.03 16.30
C GLN A 230 7.26 -26.30 17.22
N THR A 231 7.57 -26.89 18.36
CA THR A 231 8.70 -26.46 19.18
C THR A 231 9.97 -27.07 18.61
N GLY A 232 10.78 -26.23 17.95
CA GLY A 232 12.08 -26.59 17.42
C GLY A 232 13.22 -25.98 18.22
N TRP A 233 14.40 -26.60 18.13
CA TRP A 233 15.65 -25.97 18.54
C TRP A 233 16.34 -25.39 17.30
N CYS A 234 16.81 -24.15 17.40
CA CYS A 234 17.50 -23.46 16.31
C CYS A 234 18.99 -23.36 16.66
N SER A 235 19.83 -24.10 15.92
CA SER A 235 21.29 -24.08 16.09
C SER A 235 21.90 -22.72 15.77
N TRP A 236 21.21 -21.88 15.00
CA TRP A 236 21.69 -20.58 14.54
C TRP A 236 22.26 -19.74 15.68
N TYR A 237 21.50 -19.53 16.75
CA TYR A 237 21.98 -18.72 17.87
C TYR A 237 23.13 -19.35 18.66
N HIS A 238 23.31 -20.67 18.54
CA HIS A 238 24.31 -21.39 19.31
C HIS A 238 25.63 -21.54 18.56
N TYR A 239 25.59 -21.73 17.24
CA TYR A 239 26.75 -22.04 16.43
C TYR A 239 27.09 -21.01 15.35
N TYR A 240 26.36 -19.90 15.22
CA TYR A 240 26.55 -18.91 14.14
C TYR A 240 28.02 -18.60 13.83
N GLY A 241 28.46 -18.95 12.61
CA GLY A 241 29.81 -18.72 12.11
C GLY A 241 30.86 -19.74 12.57
N THR A 242 30.44 -20.81 13.24
CA THR A 242 31.29 -21.90 13.75
C THR A 242 30.76 -23.28 13.38
N GLU A 243 29.72 -23.36 12.56
CA GLU A 243 29.12 -24.60 12.11
C GLU A 243 30.09 -25.41 11.23
N THR A 244 30.15 -26.73 11.46
CA THR A 244 30.79 -27.71 10.58
C THR A 244 29.87 -28.94 10.43
N GLU A 245 29.96 -29.66 9.30
CA GLU A 245 29.21 -30.91 9.06
C GLU A 245 29.62 -32.06 9.99
#